data_AF-B4FND4-F1
#
_entry.id   AF-B4FND4-F1
#
_cell.length_a   1.000
_cell.length_b   1.000
_cell.length_c   1.000
_cell.angle_alpha   90.00
_cell.angle_beta   90.00
_cell.angle_gamma   90.00
#
_symmetry.space_group_name_H-M   'P 1'
#
loop_
_entity.id
_entity.type
_entity.pdbx_description
1 polymer ?
#
loop_
_entity_poly.entity_id
_entity_poly.type
_entity_poly.pdbx_seq_one_letter_code
_entity_poly.pdbx_strand_id
1 'polypeptide(L)'
;MLQRKEFSEERKISKFYRALVTGILDDDEVVVTQPIGLVHYPGVAEGLYAACSSGKPAMSKVCVLERLAHQNHTLVQVEIHSGRPHQIRIHLAYIGHPLVDLEQAMLHQHILRQHR
;
A
#
# COMPACT_ATOMS: atom_id res chain seq x y z
N MET A 1 -20.90 43.51 -15.28
CA MET A 1 -21.23 42.87 -13.98
C MET A 1 -20.37 41.62 -13.88
N LEU A 2 -19.38 41.61 -12.98
CA LEU A 2 -18.37 40.55 -12.90
C LEU A 2 -19.02 39.20 -12.56
N GLN A 3 -18.77 38.17 -13.37
CA GLN A 3 -19.00 36.79 -12.96
C GLN A 3 -17.96 36.41 -11.92
N ARG A 4 -18.44 36.16 -10.70
CA ARG A 4 -17.69 35.59 -9.57
C ARG A 4 -17.20 34.21 -10.01
N LYS A 5 -15.89 34.06 -10.26
CA LYS A 5 -15.25 32.75 -10.30
C LYS A 5 -15.26 32.21 -8.87
N GLU A 6 -16.17 31.28 -8.59
CA GLU A 6 -16.10 30.45 -7.40
C GLU A 6 -14.88 29.54 -7.54
N PHE A 7 -13.75 29.96 -6.97
CA PHE A 7 -12.63 29.06 -6.69
C PHE A 7 -13.07 28.13 -5.55
N SER A 8 -13.65 26.99 -5.91
CA SER A 8 -13.63 25.82 -5.04
C SER A 8 -12.18 25.35 -4.97
N GLU A 9 -11.43 25.81 -3.97
CA GLU A 9 -10.19 25.16 -3.57
C GLU A 9 -10.54 23.74 -3.15
N GLU A 10 -10.42 22.79 -4.07
CA GLU A 10 -10.55 21.37 -3.78
C GLU A 10 -9.55 21.04 -2.67
N ARG A 11 -10.06 20.87 -1.44
CA ARG A 11 -9.25 20.41 -0.31
C ARG A 11 -8.69 19.04 -0.68
N LYS A 12 -7.43 19.00 -1.13
CA LYS A 12 -6.73 17.75 -1.41
C LYS A 12 -6.59 16.97 -0.11
N ILE A 13 -7.38 15.90 0.02
CA ILE A 13 -7.27 14.99 1.15
C ILE A 13 -6.08 14.06 0.90
N SER A 14 -5.04 14.20 1.72
CA SER A 14 -3.98 13.20 1.79
C SER A 14 -4.39 12.04 2.70
N LYS A 15 -4.05 10.81 2.29
CA LYS A 15 -4.35 9.59 3.03
C LYS A 15 -3.07 8.82 3.29
N PHE A 16 -2.79 8.57 4.57
CA PHE A 16 -1.61 7.86 5.03
C PHE A 16 -2.02 6.60 5.80
N TYR A 17 -1.29 5.52 5.56
CA TYR A 17 -1.51 4.22 6.19
C TYR A 17 -0.19 3.70 6.74
N ARG A 18 -0.25 2.91 7.81
CA ARG A 18 0.88 2.11 8.27
C ARG A 18 0.67 0.67 7.84
N ALA A 19 1.73 0.04 7.34
CA ALA A 19 1.71 -1.33 6.89
C ALA A 19 2.96 -2.05 7.39
N LEU A 20 2.78 -3.26 7.91
CA LEU A 20 3.87 -4.20 8.15
C LEU A 20 3.97 -5.11 6.93
N VAL A 21 5.15 -5.16 6.31
CA VAL A 21 5.41 -5.95 5.10
C VAL A 21 6.49 -7.00 5.34
N THR A 22 6.45 -8.07 4.54
CA THR A 22 7.51 -9.07 4.54
C THR A 22 8.76 -8.57 3.83
N GLY A 23 9.92 -9.07 4.26
CA GLY A 23 11.23 -8.67 3.76
C GLY A 23 11.73 -7.35 4.33
N ILE A 24 12.97 -7.04 3.97
CA ILE A 24 13.63 -5.78 4.27
C ILE A 24 13.64 -4.92 3.01
N LEU A 25 13.01 -3.75 3.06
CA LEU A 25 13.14 -2.76 1.99
C LEU A 25 14.52 -2.13 2.08
N ASP A 26 15.30 -2.21 1.02
CA ASP A 26 16.64 -1.61 0.98
C ASP A 26 16.55 -0.08 0.95
N ASP A 27 15.72 0.46 0.06
CA ASP A 27 15.51 1.90 -0.07
C ASP A 27 14.61 2.47 1.02
N ASP A 28 14.93 3.68 1.51
CA ASP A 28 14.11 4.38 2.51
C ASP A 28 12.78 4.90 1.92
N GLU A 29 12.73 5.09 0.61
CA GLU A 29 11.55 5.56 -0.12
C GLU A 29 11.39 4.85 -1.45
N VAL A 30 10.16 4.42 -1.75
CA VAL A 30 9.79 3.81 -3.03
C VAL A 30 8.48 4.42 -3.54
N VAL A 31 8.46 4.82 -4.81
CA VAL A 31 7.23 5.27 -5.48
C VAL A 31 6.74 4.17 -6.43
N VAL A 32 5.50 3.74 -6.24
CA VAL A 32 4.87 2.68 -7.04
C VAL A 32 3.73 3.25 -7.86
N THR A 33 3.87 3.22 -9.18
CA THR A 33 2.91 3.77 -10.15
C THR A 33 2.24 2.70 -11.03
N GLN A 34 2.40 1.42 -10.68
CA GLN A 34 1.87 0.32 -11.46
C GLN A 34 0.32 0.41 -11.54
N PRO A 35 -0.28 0.47 -12.75
CA PRO A 35 -1.74 0.55 -12.86
C PRO A 35 -2.42 -0.70 -12.28
N ILE A 36 -3.64 -0.50 -11.77
CA ILE A 36 -4.44 -1.56 -11.13
C ILE A 36 -5.73 -1.75 -11.91
N GLY A 37 -6.02 -3.01 -12.23
CA GLY A 37 -7.20 -3.39 -13.00
C GLY A 37 -7.73 -4.76 -12.62
N LEU A 38 -8.91 -5.07 -13.13
CA LEU A 38 -9.54 -6.39 -13.00
C LEU A 38 -8.92 -7.33 -14.04
N VAL A 39 -8.48 -8.51 -13.59
CA VAL A 39 -7.85 -9.54 -14.43
C VAL A 39 -8.65 -10.83 -14.33
N HIS A 40 -8.86 -11.50 -15.46
CA HIS A 40 -9.50 -12.82 -15.48
C HIS A 40 -8.62 -13.84 -14.76
N TYR A 41 -9.21 -14.55 -13.80
CA TYR A 41 -8.54 -15.63 -13.08
C TYR A 41 -9.45 -16.86 -13.06
N PRO A 42 -8.96 -18.05 -13.47
CA PRO A 42 -9.78 -19.26 -13.50
C PRO A 42 -10.43 -19.55 -12.14
N GLY A 43 -11.74 -19.78 -12.13
CA GLY A 43 -12.50 -20.05 -10.91
C GLY A 43 -12.98 -18.80 -10.15
N VAL A 44 -12.69 -17.58 -10.62
CA VAL A 44 -13.21 -16.34 -10.04
C VAL A 44 -14.04 -15.61 -11.11
N ALA A 45 -15.37 -15.75 -11.02
CA ALA A 45 -16.29 -15.27 -12.05
C ALA A 45 -16.17 -13.76 -12.33
N GLU A 46 -15.94 -12.95 -11.29
CA GLU A 46 -15.79 -11.49 -11.42
C GLU A 46 -14.35 -11.05 -11.71
N GLY A 47 -13.38 -11.98 -11.75
CA GLY A 47 -11.96 -11.66 -11.83
C GLY A 47 -11.35 -11.12 -10.52
N LEU A 48 -10.07 -10.76 -10.56
CA LEU A 48 -9.31 -10.27 -9.42
C LEU A 48 -8.67 -8.92 -9.73
N TYR A 49 -8.67 -8.01 -8.75
CA TYR A 49 -7.88 -6.79 -8.85
C TYR A 49 -6.39 -7.13 -8.70
N ALA A 50 -5.60 -6.76 -9.69
CA ALA A 50 -4.17 -7.01 -9.72
C ALA A 50 -3.41 -5.83 -10.37
N ALA A 51 -2.08 -5.88 -10.25
CA ALA A 51 -1.19 -5.06 -11.06
C ALA A 51 -1.39 -5.45 -12.53
N CYS A 52 -1.85 -4.50 -13.34
CA CYS A 52 -2.27 -4.75 -14.71
C CYS A 52 -1.97 -3.52 -15.56
N SER A 53 -1.16 -3.65 -16.61
CA SER A 53 -0.74 -2.53 -17.46
C SER A 53 -1.91 -1.82 -18.15
N SER A 54 -2.99 -2.55 -18.47
CA SER A 54 -4.24 -1.99 -19.00
C SER A 54 -5.21 -1.51 -17.91
N GLY A 55 -4.78 -1.50 -16.64
CA GLY A 55 -5.55 -1.05 -15.49
C GLY A 55 -5.69 0.47 -15.43
N LYS A 56 -6.39 0.95 -14.40
CA LYS A 56 -6.50 2.39 -14.11
C LYS A 56 -5.21 2.88 -13.41
N PRO A 57 -4.75 4.10 -13.70
CA PRO A 57 -3.62 4.70 -13.00
C PRO A 57 -3.78 4.66 -11.48
N ALA A 58 -2.68 4.31 -10.81
CA ALA A 58 -2.59 4.23 -9.36
C ALA A 58 -1.21 4.75 -8.93
N MET A 59 -1.14 5.43 -7.78
CA MET A 59 0.13 5.91 -7.23
C MET A 59 0.16 5.79 -5.72
N SER A 60 1.23 5.17 -5.22
CA SER A 60 1.55 5.07 -3.79
C SER A 60 2.99 5.49 -3.55
N LYS A 61 3.22 6.32 -2.53
CA LYS A 61 4.55 6.62 -2.01
C LYS A 61 4.75 5.84 -0.70
N VAL A 62 5.78 5.02 -0.66
CA VAL A 62 6.11 4.15 0.47
C VAL A 62 7.37 4.70 1.13
N CYS A 63 7.31 4.98 2.43
CA CYS A 63 8.46 5.40 3.22
C CYS A 63 8.72 4.38 4.33
N VAL A 64 9.95 3.94 4.50
CA VAL A 64 10.35 3.05 5.59
C VAL A 64 10.29 3.81 6.92
N LEU A 65 9.61 3.23 7.90
CA LEU A 65 9.57 3.75 9.27
C LEU A 65 10.54 2.98 10.17
N GLU A 66 10.59 1.65 10.01
CA GLU A 66 11.43 0.78 10.83
C GLU A 66 11.72 -0.54 10.10
N ARG A 67 12.97 -1.02 10.17
CA ARG A 67 13.39 -2.32 9.64
C ARG A 67 13.56 -3.30 10.79
N LEU A 68 12.75 -4.36 10.81
CA LEU A 68 12.71 -5.37 11.86
C LEU A 68 13.45 -6.62 11.38
N ALA A 69 14.78 -6.50 11.24
CA ALA A 69 15.65 -7.52 10.64
C ALA A 69 15.48 -8.92 11.25
N HIS A 70 15.26 -8.99 12.57
CA HIS A 70 15.07 -10.25 13.30
C HIS A 70 13.79 -11.01 12.91
N GLN A 71 12.78 -10.32 12.38
CA GLN A 71 11.53 -10.92 11.88
C GLN A 71 11.47 -10.95 10.34
N ASN A 72 12.52 -10.44 9.67
CA ASN A 72 12.54 -10.22 8.23
C ASN A 72 11.30 -9.42 7.76
N HIS A 73 10.96 -8.35 8.47
CA HIS A 73 9.83 -7.47 8.16
C HIS A 73 10.25 -5.99 8.13
N THR A 74 9.46 -5.16 7.47
CA THR A 74 9.62 -3.70 7.48
C THR A 74 8.29 -3.03 7.82
N LEU A 75 8.31 -2.09 8.75
CA LEU A 75 7.19 -1.18 8.99
C LEU A 75 7.33 0.02 8.04
N VAL A 76 6.29 0.29 7.27
CA VAL A 76 6.27 1.38 6.29
C VAL A 76 5.06 2.29 6.49
N GLN A 77 5.22 3.55 6.09
CA GLN A 77 4.11 4.47 5.82
C GLN A 77 3.81 4.44 4.33
N VAL A 78 2.53 4.38 3.97
CA VAL A 78 2.08 4.47 2.58
C VAL A 78 1.16 5.66 2.42
N GLU A 79 1.55 6.62 1.61
CA GLU A 79 0.68 7.68 1.09
C GLU A 79 0.05 7.20 -0.21
N ILE A 80 -1.27 7.35 -0.35
CA ILE A 80 -1.98 7.04 -1.60
C ILE A 80 -2.51 8.32 -2.25
N HIS A 81 -2.24 8.48 -3.55
CA HIS A 81 -2.74 9.61 -4.35
C HIS A 81 -3.92 9.21 -5.24
N SER A 82 -4.34 7.95 -5.14
CA SER A 82 -5.47 7.34 -5.82
C SER A 82 -6.17 6.37 -4.87
N GLY A 83 -7.43 6.03 -5.15
CA GLY A 83 -8.20 5.06 -4.37
C GLY A 83 -8.63 3.86 -5.20
N ARG A 84 -7.68 3.05 -5.69
CA ARG A 84 -8.02 1.79 -6.39
C ARG A 84 -8.31 0.67 -5.38
N PRO A 85 -9.17 -0.31 -5.71
CA PRO A 85 -9.41 -1.46 -4.85
C PRO A 85 -8.11 -2.16 -4.48
N HIS A 86 -7.93 -2.44 -3.18
CA HIS A 86 -6.76 -3.13 -2.62
C HIS A 86 -5.40 -2.50 -2.95
N GLN A 87 -5.34 -1.22 -3.33
CA GLN A 87 -4.14 -0.58 -3.89
C GLN A 87 -2.87 -0.81 -3.09
N ILE A 88 -2.90 -0.58 -1.77
CA ILE A 88 -1.74 -0.75 -0.91
C ILE A 88 -1.23 -2.20 -0.95
N ARG A 89 -2.14 -3.18 -0.83
CA ARG A 89 -1.80 -4.61 -0.88
C ARG A 89 -1.15 -4.99 -2.21
N ILE A 90 -1.75 -4.54 -3.33
CA ILE A 90 -1.28 -4.85 -4.68
C ILE A 90 0.08 -4.21 -4.94
N HIS A 91 0.25 -2.92 -4.64
CA HIS A 91 1.51 -2.22 -4.87
C HIS A 91 2.66 -2.78 -4.02
N LEU A 92 2.41 -3.06 -2.74
CA LEU A 92 3.43 -3.62 -1.85
C LEU A 92 3.83 -5.05 -2.29
N ALA A 93 2.87 -5.89 -2.69
CA ALA A 93 3.16 -7.19 -3.29
C ALA A 93 3.90 -7.06 -4.64
N TYR A 94 3.55 -6.08 -5.47
CA TYR A 94 4.18 -5.83 -6.77
C TYR A 94 5.67 -5.50 -6.65
N ILE A 95 6.07 -4.78 -5.60
CA ILE A 95 7.49 -4.50 -5.31
C ILE A 95 8.16 -5.62 -4.49
N GLY A 96 7.52 -6.77 -4.31
CA GLY A 96 8.11 -7.94 -3.63
C GLY A 96 7.94 -7.97 -2.11
N HIS A 97 7.21 -7.01 -1.53
CA HIS A 97 7.03 -6.86 -0.09
C HIS A 97 5.54 -6.90 0.31
N PRO A 98 4.83 -8.04 0.14
CA PRO A 98 3.42 -8.13 0.51
C PRO A 98 3.18 -7.86 2.01
N LEU A 99 1.94 -7.52 2.36
CA LEU A 99 1.56 -7.37 3.77
C LEU A 99 1.79 -8.68 4.53
N VAL A 100 2.26 -8.56 5.77
CA VAL A 100 2.35 -9.69 6.71
C VAL A 100 0.96 -10.27 6.96
N ASP A 101 0.85 -11.61 6.96
CA ASP A 101 -0.41 -12.30 7.24
C ASP A 101 -0.74 -12.30 8.75
N LEU A 102 -1.98 -12.70 9.07
CA LEU A 102 -2.47 -12.68 10.45
C LEU A 102 -1.68 -13.63 11.38
N GLU A 103 -1.17 -14.75 10.85
CA GLU A 103 -0.39 -15.72 11.63
C GLU A 103 0.96 -15.13 12.04
N GLN A 104 1.67 -14.51 11.11
CA GLN A 104 2.95 -13.84 11.39
C GLN A 104 2.77 -12.57 12.23
N ALA A 105 1.66 -11.85 12.08
CA ALA A 105 1.36 -10.67 12.89
C ALA A 105 1.12 -11.02 14.38
N MET A 106 0.59 -12.21 14.69
CA MET A 106 0.36 -12.64 16.08
C MET A 106 1.66 -12.97 16.82
N LEU A 107 2.70 -13.45 16.13
CA LEU A 107 4.04 -13.65 16.73
C LEU A 107 4.62 -12.32 17.26
N HIS A 108 4.36 -11.22 16.55
CA HIS A 108 4.82 -9.88 16.90
C HIS A 108 4.26 -9.39 18.26
N GLN A 109 2.98 -9.68 18.54
CA GLN A 109 2.36 -9.28 19.80
C GLN A 109 2.85 -10.11 20.98
N HIS A 110 3.30 -11.34 20.75
CA HIS A 110 3.85 -12.18 21.81
C HIS A 110 5.23 -11.68 22.26
N ILE A 111 6.11 -11.30 21.33
CA ILE A 111 7.47 -10.82 21.63
C ILE A 111 7.45 -9.49 22.39
N LEU A 112 6.58 -8.55 22.02
CA LEU A 112 6.46 -7.25 22.71
C LEU A 112 5.87 -7.36 24.14
N ARG A 113 5.20 -8.47 24.47
CA ARG A 113 4.64 -8.71 25.81
C ARG A 113 5.61 -9.39 26.78
N GLN A 114 6.62 -10.11 26.30
CA GLN A 114 7.57 -10.82 27.16
C GLN A 114 8.77 -9.96 27.60
N HIS A 115 8.89 -8.73 27.09
CA HIS A 115 9.95 -7.77 27.43
C HIS A 115 9.44 -6.51 28.14
N ARG A 116 8.32 -6.60 28.86
CA ARG A 116 7.82 -5.54 29.73
C ARG A 116 7.72 -6.01 31.18
#